data_AF-A0AAX2ST85-F1
#
_entry.id   AF-A0AAX2ST85-F1
#
_cell.length_a   1.000
_cell.length_b   1.000
_cell.length_c   1.000
_cell.angle_alpha   90.00
_cell.angle_beta   90.00
_cell.angle_gamma   90.00
#
_symmetry.space_group_name_H-M   'P 1'
#
loop_
_entity.id
_entity.type
_entity.pdbx_description
1 polymer ?
#
loop_
_entity_poly.entity_id
_entity_poly.type
_entity_poly.pdbx_seq_one_letter_code
_entity_poly.pdbx_strand_id
1 'polypeptide(L)'
;MKIINENSLLNLIQNKVSSYENLLMVGPSKINELNCLDDEKVIKEVHLNLKEIFSFVKTHSLTLMKRRIGTIAFFINASTLEGGEMIYSPVYNSAIKSFMKSLAKEMNPFHVNVICITLPLTRMKKSTRKYDLVTLKYKGESIEEQVVDVLKLIDIAEVLNGQIISLGTDLDL
;
A
#
# COMPACT_ATOMS: atom_id res chain seq x y z
N MET A 1 0.64 11.15 -12.86
CA MET A 1 0.38 10.15 -11.82
C MET A 1 -0.93 9.42 -12.07
N LYS A 2 -1.01 8.13 -11.73
CA LYS A 2 -2.23 7.30 -11.82
C LYS A 2 -2.40 6.53 -10.50
N ILE A 3 -3.62 6.46 -9.96
CA ILE A 3 -3.93 5.84 -8.67
C ILE A 3 -5.11 4.87 -8.83
N ILE A 4 -5.04 3.72 -8.16
CA ILE A 4 -6.19 2.84 -7.88
C ILE A 4 -6.30 2.64 -6.36
N ASN A 5 -7.50 2.37 -5.85
CA ASN A 5 -7.79 2.23 -4.43
C ASN A 5 -7.40 3.46 -3.60
N GLU A 6 -7.88 4.63 -4.03
CA GLU A 6 -7.66 5.90 -3.36
C GLU A 6 -8.03 5.86 -1.87
N ASN A 7 -7.17 6.45 -1.05
CA ASN A 7 -7.40 6.73 0.36
C ASN A 7 -6.95 8.18 0.68
N SER A 8 -7.20 8.65 1.91
CA SER A 8 -6.86 10.02 2.31
C SER A 8 -5.38 10.37 2.13
N LEU A 9 -4.47 9.40 2.35
CA LEU A 9 -3.03 9.58 2.18
C LEU A 9 -2.65 9.76 0.71
N LEU A 10 -3.15 8.90 -0.18
CA LEU A 10 -2.88 8.95 -1.62
C LEU A 10 -3.43 10.22 -2.26
N ASN A 11 -4.61 10.66 -1.80
CA ASN A 11 -5.21 11.92 -2.27
C ASN A 11 -4.37 13.13 -1.84
N LEU A 12 -3.80 13.11 -0.64
CA LEU A 12 -2.88 14.16 -0.19
C LEU A 12 -1.56 14.14 -0.97
N ILE A 13 -1.03 12.96 -1.30
CA ILE A 13 0.14 12.83 -2.18
C ILE A 13 -0.17 13.44 -3.56
N GLN A 14 -1.33 13.11 -4.13
CA GLN A 14 -1.76 13.65 -5.42
C GLN A 14 -1.85 15.17 -5.44
N ASN A 15 -2.38 15.76 -4.37
CA ASN A 15 -2.50 17.21 -4.26
C ASN A 15 -1.14 17.90 -4.09
N LYS A 16 -0.20 17.28 -3.35
CA LYS A 16 1.14 17.83 -3.15
C LYS A 16 2.05 17.65 -4.38
N VAL A 17 1.80 16.62 -5.18
CA VAL A 17 2.73 16.14 -6.19
C VAL A 17 1.98 15.90 -7.50
N SER A 18 1.49 16.99 -8.10
CA SER A 18 0.78 16.96 -9.38
C SER A 18 1.69 16.64 -10.58
N SER A 19 3.02 16.71 -10.42
CA SER A 19 4.01 16.62 -11.49
C SER A 19 4.64 15.24 -11.72
N TYR A 20 4.40 14.25 -10.86
CA TYR A 20 4.99 12.91 -11.06
C TYR A 20 4.22 12.15 -12.15
N GLU A 21 4.55 12.43 -13.41
CA GLU A 21 3.99 11.70 -14.55
C GLU A 21 4.41 10.23 -14.56
N ASN A 22 5.55 9.90 -13.96
CA ASN A 22 6.15 8.57 -13.99
C ASN A 22 5.86 7.75 -12.72
N LEU A 23 4.83 8.13 -11.95
CA LEU A 23 4.41 7.41 -10.74
C LEU A 23 3.05 6.75 -10.92
N LEU A 24 3.00 5.46 -10.62
CA LEU A 24 1.80 4.64 -10.52
C LEU A 24 1.63 4.19 -9.07
N MET A 25 0.47 4.41 -8.48
CA MET A 25 0.21 4.04 -7.08
C MET A 25 -0.96 3.06 -7.00
N VAL A 26 -0.78 2.03 -6.19
CA VAL A 26 -1.81 1.03 -5.87
C VAL A 26 -2.08 1.09 -4.38
N GLY A 27 -3.25 1.61 -4.00
CA GLY A 27 -3.61 1.78 -2.60
C GLY A 27 -3.89 0.48 -1.84
N PRO A 28 -4.01 0.59 -0.51
CA PRO A 28 -4.30 -0.56 0.34
C PRO A 28 -5.73 -1.08 0.13
N SER A 29 -6.00 -2.29 0.63
CA SER A 29 -7.34 -2.86 0.59
C SER A 29 -8.34 -1.99 1.35
N LYS A 30 -9.54 -1.88 0.77
CA LYS A 30 -10.74 -1.31 1.43
C LYS A 30 -11.61 -2.40 2.07
N ILE A 31 -11.28 -3.67 1.84
CA ILE A 31 -12.08 -4.83 2.21
C ILE A 31 -11.54 -5.39 3.52
N ASN A 32 -12.44 -5.53 4.50
CA ASN A 32 -12.10 -6.17 5.77
C ASN A 32 -12.31 -7.69 5.66
N GLU A 33 -11.21 -8.43 5.78
CA GLU A 33 -11.14 -9.88 5.58
C GLU A 33 -11.27 -10.67 6.90
N LEU A 34 -11.76 -10.04 7.96
CA LEU A 34 -11.87 -10.68 9.28
C LEU A 34 -12.65 -12.00 9.25
N ASN A 35 -13.76 -12.03 8.53
CA ASN A 35 -14.62 -13.21 8.41
C ASN A 35 -14.42 -13.93 7.07
N CYS A 36 -13.23 -13.82 6.45
CA CYS A 36 -13.02 -14.36 5.10
C CYS A 36 -13.17 -15.89 5.02
N LEU A 37 -13.00 -16.62 6.14
CA LEU A 37 -13.22 -18.07 6.19
C LEU A 37 -14.70 -18.45 6.25
N ASP A 38 -15.55 -17.56 6.74
CA ASP A 38 -16.98 -17.82 6.98
C ASP A 38 -17.88 -17.20 5.90
N ASP A 39 -17.40 -16.20 5.15
CA ASP A 39 -18.16 -15.53 4.10
C ASP A 39 -17.44 -15.55 2.74
N GLU A 40 -17.91 -16.41 1.83
CA GLU A 40 -17.41 -16.48 0.46
C GLU A 40 -17.53 -15.17 -0.32
N LYS A 41 -18.46 -14.27 0.07
CA LYS A 41 -18.61 -12.98 -0.62
C LYS A 41 -17.38 -12.12 -0.42
N VAL A 42 -16.76 -12.15 0.77
CA VAL A 42 -15.53 -11.42 1.08
C VAL A 42 -14.40 -11.90 0.16
N ILE A 43 -14.23 -13.21 0.00
CA ILE A 43 -13.21 -13.78 -0.89
C ILE A 43 -13.48 -13.36 -2.35
N LYS A 44 -14.74 -13.40 -2.80
CA LYS A 44 -15.11 -12.98 -4.16
C LYS A 44 -14.80 -11.49 -4.39
N GLU A 45 -15.06 -10.64 -3.40
CA GLU A 45 -14.73 -9.21 -3.45
C GLU A 45 -13.22 -8.98 -3.51
N VAL A 46 -12.44 -9.66 -2.67
CA VAL A 46 -10.97 -9.59 -2.70
C VAL A 46 -10.43 -10.03 -4.06
N HIS A 47 -10.97 -11.12 -4.62
CA HIS A 47 -10.56 -11.61 -5.94
C HIS A 47 -10.87 -10.61 -7.07
N LEU A 48 -12.05 -9.98 -7.03
CA LEU A 48 -12.41 -8.94 -7.99
C LEU A 48 -11.47 -7.73 -7.87
N ASN A 49 -11.20 -7.26 -6.66
CA ASN A 49 -10.27 -6.16 -6.42
C ASN A 49 -8.84 -6.49 -6.92
N LEU A 50 -8.32 -7.69 -6.65
CA LEU A 50 -7.01 -8.11 -7.16
C LEU A 50 -6.96 -8.16 -8.70
N LYS A 51 -8.04 -8.60 -9.35
CA LYS A 51 -8.16 -8.58 -10.83
C LYS A 51 -8.17 -7.16 -11.39
N GLU A 52 -8.87 -6.25 -10.73
CA GLU A 52 -8.90 -4.83 -11.09
C GLU A 52 -7.51 -4.21 -10.96
N ILE A 53 -6.80 -4.47 -9.85
CA ILE A 53 -5.42 -4.02 -9.65
C ILE A 53 -4.50 -4.56 -10.74
N PHE A 54 -4.57 -5.86 -11.04
CA PHE A 54 -3.75 -6.46 -12.09
C PHE A 54 -4.02 -5.80 -13.45
N SER A 55 -5.29 -5.61 -13.79
CA SER A 55 -5.69 -4.98 -15.06
C SER A 55 -5.23 -3.52 -15.13
N PHE A 56 -5.38 -2.78 -14.03
CA PHE A 56 -4.92 -1.41 -13.88
C PHE A 56 -3.40 -1.29 -14.06
N VAL A 57 -2.62 -2.11 -13.36
CA VAL A 57 -1.16 -2.12 -13.46
C VAL A 57 -0.73 -2.51 -14.85
N LYS A 58 -1.31 -3.55 -15.44
CA LYS A 58 -1.03 -3.98 -16.82
C LYS A 58 -1.25 -2.84 -17.82
N THR A 59 -2.34 -2.10 -17.67
CA THR A 59 -2.70 -1.02 -18.60
C THR A 59 -1.74 0.17 -18.49
N HIS A 60 -1.40 0.57 -17.27
CA HIS A 60 -0.64 1.80 -17.04
C HIS A 60 0.89 1.60 -17.04
N SER A 61 1.37 0.39 -16.74
CA SER A 61 2.80 0.05 -16.77
C SER A 61 3.39 0.15 -18.18
N LEU A 62 2.61 -0.13 -19.23
CA LEU A 62 3.06 -0.02 -20.63
C LEU A 62 3.66 1.36 -20.97
N THR A 63 3.07 2.43 -20.43
CA THR A 63 3.58 3.79 -20.64
C THR A 63 4.92 4.00 -19.95
N LEU A 64 5.08 3.47 -18.72
CA LEU A 64 6.35 3.52 -17.98
C LEU A 64 7.44 2.71 -18.69
N MET A 65 7.09 1.51 -19.20
CA MET A 65 8.00 0.66 -19.97
C MET A 65 8.50 1.34 -21.24
N LYS A 66 7.61 2.03 -21.98
CA LYS A 66 7.98 2.76 -23.20
C LYS A 66 8.92 3.93 -22.89
N ARG A 67 8.70 4.64 -21.78
CA ARG A 67 9.55 5.75 -21.33
C ARG A 67 10.86 5.27 -20.70
N ARG A 68 10.94 3.99 -20.34
CA ARG A 68 12.05 3.38 -19.57
C ARG A 68 12.38 4.12 -18.27
N ILE A 69 11.36 4.65 -17.62
CA ILE A 69 11.49 5.36 -16.35
C ILE A 69 10.15 5.35 -15.64
N GLY A 70 10.21 5.11 -14.33
CA GLY A 70 9.07 5.32 -13.43
C GLY A 70 9.12 4.45 -12.19
N THR A 71 8.14 4.67 -11.34
CA THR A 71 7.96 3.95 -10.09
C THR A 71 6.54 3.45 -9.98
N ILE A 72 6.38 2.18 -9.63
CA ILE A 72 5.11 1.57 -9.25
C ILE A 72 5.18 1.32 -7.73
N ALA A 73 4.38 2.06 -6.97
CA ALA A 73 4.34 1.98 -5.52
C ALA A 73 3.05 1.27 -5.07
N PHE A 74 3.20 0.14 -4.39
CA PHE A 74 2.10 -0.56 -3.73
C PHE A 74 2.02 -0.16 -2.27
N PHE A 75 0.82 0.09 -1.78
CA PHE A 75 0.55 0.41 -0.38
C PHE A 75 -0.26 -0.71 0.23
N ILE A 76 0.13 -1.15 1.42
CA ILE A 76 -0.59 -2.18 2.19
C ILE A 76 -0.81 -1.71 3.62
N ASN A 77 -1.89 -2.17 4.23
CA ASN A 77 -2.17 -1.91 5.64
C ASN A 77 -1.26 -2.78 6.52
N ALA A 78 -0.89 -2.28 7.71
CA ALA A 78 -0.23 -3.12 8.72
C ALA A 78 -1.07 -4.37 9.03
N SER A 79 -0.42 -5.54 9.09
CA SER A 79 -1.09 -6.83 9.31
C SER A 79 -1.54 -7.05 10.77
N THR A 80 -1.25 -6.10 11.65
CA THR A 80 -1.19 -6.32 13.09
C THR A 80 -2.21 -5.44 13.79
N LEU A 81 -3.42 -5.97 13.93
CA LEU A 81 -4.30 -5.88 15.10
C LEU A 81 -5.76 -6.06 14.68
N GLU A 82 -6.40 -7.02 15.32
CA GLU A 82 -7.84 -7.11 15.35
C GLU A 82 -8.37 -5.98 16.25
N GLY A 83 -9.07 -5.03 15.64
CA GLY A 83 -9.91 -4.09 16.35
C GLY A 83 -9.79 -2.62 15.91
N GLY A 84 -10.94 -1.94 15.94
CA GLY A 84 -11.08 -0.52 15.67
C GLY A 84 -11.70 -0.31 14.30
N GLU A 85 -11.51 0.88 13.72
CA GLU A 85 -11.87 1.18 12.33
C GLU A 85 -10.77 0.72 11.34
N MET A 86 -9.87 -0.17 11.76
CA MET A 86 -8.72 -0.62 10.97
C MET A 86 -9.08 -1.81 10.09
N ILE A 87 -8.61 -1.78 8.85
CA ILE A 87 -8.90 -2.81 7.85
C ILE A 87 -7.89 -3.95 7.98
N TYR A 88 -8.38 -5.13 8.38
CA TYR A 88 -7.61 -6.36 8.39
C TYR A 88 -7.68 -7.03 7.02
N SER A 89 -6.55 -7.21 6.33
CA SER A 89 -6.52 -7.72 4.95
C SER A 89 -5.33 -8.66 4.64
N PRO A 90 -5.19 -9.80 5.35
CA PRO A 90 -4.05 -10.72 5.21
C PRO A 90 -3.93 -11.36 3.81
N VAL A 91 -5.04 -11.76 3.19
CA VAL A 91 -5.07 -12.40 1.87
C VAL A 91 -4.66 -11.39 0.81
N TYR A 92 -5.25 -10.20 0.81
CA TYR A 92 -4.85 -9.10 -0.08
C TYR A 92 -3.37 -8.75 0.09
N ASN A 93 -2.92 -8.52 1.33
CA ASN A 93 -1.53 -8.13 1.60
C ASN A 93 -0.55 -9.18 1.08
N SER A 94 -0.83 -10.47 1.32
CA SER A 94 0.00 -11.57 0.83
C SER A 94 0.05 -11.61 -0.70
N ALA A 95 -1.12 -11.50 -1.35
CA ALA A 95 -1.23 -11.50 -2.81
C ALA A 95 -0.47 -10.32 -3.44
N ILE A 96 -0.62 -9.11 -2.90
CA ILE A 96 0.08 -7.91 -3.38
C ILE A 96 1.58 -8.02 -3.17
N LYS A 97 2.05 -8.49 -2.01
CA LYS A 97 3.49 -8.70 -1.75
C LYS A 97 4.11 -9.67 -2.77
N SER A 98 3.41 -10.76 -3.10
CA SER A 98 3.86 -11.74 -4.09
C SER A 98 3.86 -11.16 -5.52
N PHE A 99 2.74 -10.52 -5.91
CA PHE A 99 2.60 -9.88 -7.22
C PHE A 99 3.66 -8.81 -7.45
N MET A 100 3.89 -7.95 -6.46
CA MET A 100 4.90 -6.89 -6.49
C MET A 100 6.29 -7.46 -6.78
N LYS A 101 6.70 -8.53 -6.08
CA LYS A 101 8.01 -9.16 -6.28
C LYS A 101 8.18 -9.75 -7.67
N SER A 102 7.13 -10.33 -8.24
CA SER A 102 7.17 -10.83 -9.63
C SER A 102 7.28 -9.66 -10.60
N LEU A 103 6.43 -8.64 -10.42
CA LEU A 103 6.40 -7.46 -11.26
C LEU A 103 7.74 -6.71 -11.26
N ALA A 104 8.40 -6.58 -10.10
CA ALA A 104 9.71 -5.95 -9.99
C ALA A 104 10.74 -6.59 -10.94
N LYS A 105 10.74 -7.93 -11.06
CA LYS A 105 11.62 -8.65 -11.98
C LYS A 105 11.28 -8.39 -13.45
N GLU A 106 9.99 -8.36 -13.78
CA GLU A 106 9.51 -8.10 -15.15
C GLU A 106 9.76 -6.66 -15.60
N MET A 107 9.71 -5.72 -14.67
CA MET A 107 9.84 -4.28 -14.94
C MET A 107 11.31 -3.80 -14.92
N ASN A 108 12.20 -4.53 -14.26
CA ASN A 108 13.62 -4.17 -14.14
C ASN A 108 14.34 -3.93 -15.49
N PRO A 109 14.14 -4.74 -16.55
CA PRO A 109 14.75 -4.47 -17.87
C PRO A 109 14.31 -3.14 -18.50
N PHE A 110 13.21 -2.56 -18.02
CA PHE A 110 12.68 -1.28 -18.48
C PHE A 110 13.03 -0.13 -17.54
N HIS A 111 13.90 -0.33 -16.55
CA HIS A 111 14.25 0.69 -15.54
C HIS A 111 13.03 1.30 -14.84
N VAL A 112 11.99 0.48 -14.63
CA VAL A 112 10.83 0.86 -13.83
C VAL A 112 10.94 0.18 -12.48
N ASN A 113 10.99 1.01 -11.44
CA ASN A 113 11.13 0.56 -10.06
C ASN A 113 9.77 0.12 -9.52
N VAL A 114 9.76 -0.95 -8.74
CA VAL A 114 8.56 -1.43 -8.10
C VAL A 114 8.85 -1.57 -6.60
N ILE A 115 8.06 -0.89 -5.77
CA ILE A 115 8.24 -0.90 -4.31
C ILE A 115 6.92 -1.18 -3.61
N CYS A 116 6.99 -1.73 -2.39
CA CYS A 116 5.83 -1.86 -1.52
C CYS A 116 6.09 -1.15 -0.19
N ILE A 117 5.12 -0.37 0.26
CA ILE A 117 5.18 0.38 1.51
C ILE A 117 4.04 -0.11 2.41
N THR A 118 4.40 -0.66 3.56
CA THR A 118 3.44 -0.95 4.64
C THR A 118 3.21 0.34 5.41
N LEU A 119 1.96 0.81 5.39
CA LEU A 119 1.57 2.05 6.05
C LEU A 119 1.48 1.82 7.57
N PRO A 120 1.96 2.77 8.39
CA PRO A 120 1.87 2.67 9.84
C PRO A 120 0.42 2.91 10.29
N LEU A 121 0.16 2.63 11.56
CA LEU A 121 -1.12 2.99 12.17
C LEU A 121 -1.27 4.51 12.17
N THR A 122 -2.35 5.00 11.57
CA THR A 122 -2.70 6.44 11.59
C THR A 122 -3.18 6.85 12.97
N ARG A 123 -2.68 7.98 13.47
CA ARG A 123 -3.12 8.55 14.75
C ARG A 123 -4.60 8.91 14.70
N MET A 124 -5.45 8.07 15.30
CA MET A 124 -6.87 8.38 15.45
C MET A 124 -7.06 9.43 16.56
N LYS A 125 -7.87 10.47 16.29
CA LYS A 125 -8.17 11.54 17.28
C LYS A 125 -8.93 11.04 18.52
N LYS A 126 -9.57 9.86 18.45
CA LYS A 126 -10.25 9.22 19.58
C LYS A 126 -9.58 7.88 19.87
N SER A 127 -8.80 7.83 20.94
CA SER A 127 -8.37 6.56 21.53
C SER A 127 -9.60 5.84 22.07
N THR A 128 -9.99 4.74 21.43
CA THR A 128 -10.90 3.77 22.01
C THR A 128 -10.10 2.98 23.05
N ARG A 129 -10.43 3.17 24.34
CA ARG A 129 -9.77 2.58 25.54
C ARG A 129 -9.51 1.06 25.52
N LYS A 130 -9.95 0.32 24.48
CA LYS A 130 -9.72 -1.13 24.33
C LYS A 130 -8.32 -1.50 23.84
N TYR A 131 -7.53 -0.55 23.34
CA TYR A 131 -6.19 -0.83 22.78
C TYR A 131 -5.04 -0.65 23.78
N ASP A 132 -5.33 -0.20 25.01
CA ASP A 132 -4.35 0.26 26.00
C ASP A 132 -3.31 -0.78 26.44
N LEU A 133 -3.42 -2.07 26.10
CA LEU A 133 -2.36 -3.05 26.41
C LEU A 133 -1.24 -3.11 25.37
N VAL A 134 -1.51 -2.78 24.09
CA VAL A 134 -0.52 -2.80 23.00
C VAL A 134 -0.15 -1.38 22.54
N THR A 135 -1.04 -0.39 22.71
CA THR A 135 -0.79 1.03 22.37
C THR A 135 0.01 1.81 23.43
N LEU A 136 0.46 1.17 24.52
CA LEU A 136 1.23 1.85 25.56
C LEU A 136 2.58 2.43 25.09
N LYS A 137 3.06 2.08 23.88
CA LYS A 137 4.29 2.65 23.30
C LYS A 137 4.16 3.31 21.91
N TYR A 138 3.24 2.88 21.05
CA TYR A 138 3.13 3.45 19.69
C TYR A 138 1.95 4.42 19.56
N LYS A 139 2.24 5.71 19.63
CA LYS A 139 1.30 6.75 19.20
C LYS A 139 1.47 6.84 17.69
N GLY A 140 0.56 6.24 16.91
CA GLY A 140 0.57 6.28 15.45
C GLY A 140 0.89 7.66 14.84
N GLU A 141 1.15 7.69 13.53
CA GLU A 141 1.63 8.88 12.83
C GLU A 141 0.48 9.70 12.23
N SER A 142 0.68 11.02 12.09
CA SER A 142 -0.26 11.85 11.36
C SER A 142 -0.22 11.51 9.86
N ILE A 143 -1.32 11.72 9.13
CA ILE A 143 -1.33 11.45 7.69
C ILE A 143 -0.31 12.35 6.97
N GLU A 144 -0.12 13.58 7.44
CA GLU A 144 0.85 14.52 6.88
C GLU A 144 2.30 14.06 7.06
N GLU A 145 2.63 13.47 8.23
CA GLU A 145 3.93 12.86 8.51
C GLU A 145 4.15 11.66 7.57
N GLN A 146 3.18 10.75 7.49
CA GLN A 146 3.24 9.59 6.60
C GLN A 146 3.43 9.99 5.13
N VAL A 147 2.77 11.06 4.67
CA VAL A 147 2.94 11.58 3.30
C VAL A 147 4.38 12.00 3.05
N VAL A 148 5.02 12.68 4.00
CA VAL A 148 6.42 13.11 3.87
C VAL A 148 7.34 11.90 3.76
N ASP A 149 7.14 10.89 4.59
CA ASP A 149 8.01 9.71 4.60
C ASP A 149 7.79 8.81 3.37
N VAL A 150 6.54 8.66 2.92
CA VAL A 150 6.24 7.99 1.64
C VAL A 150 6.93 8.70 0.48
N LEU A 151 6.91 10.03 0.42
CA LEU A 151 7.57 10.77 -0.66
C LEU A 151 9.09 10.57 -0.64
N LYS A 152 9.73 10.60 0.54
CA LYS A 152 11.16 10.28 0.66
C LYS A 152 11.48 8.87 0.15
N LEU A 153 10.65 7.88 0.46
CA LEU A 153 10.83 6.50 -0.03
C LEU A 153 10.67 6.42 -1.56
N ILE A 154 9.72 7.16 -2.14
CA ILE A 154 9.52 7.24 -3.59
C ILE A 154 10.74 7.88 -4.27
N ASP A 155 11.35 8.91 -3.67
CA ASP A 155 12.53 9.58 -4.22
C ASP A 155 13.77 8.66 -4.27
N ILE A 156 13.85 7.66 -3.38
CA ILE A 156 14.92 6.64 -3.38
C ILE A 156 14.48 5.28 -3.93
N ALA A 157 13.38 5.23 -4.69
CA ALA A 157 12.77 3.98 -5.16
C ALA A 157 13.72 3.10 -5.99
N GLU A 158 14.73 3.68 -6.65
CA GLU A 158 15.75 2.93 -7.41
C GLU A 158 16.56 1.98 -6.50
N VAL A 159 16.94 2.45 -5.31
CA VAL A 159 17.67 1.65 -4.32
C VAL A 159 16.76 0.58 -3.70
N LEU A 160 15.46 0.86 -3.65
CA LEU A 160 14.45 0.03 -3.00
C LEU A 160 13.71 -0.92 -3.95
N ASN A 161 14.17 -1.07 -5.20
CA ASN A 161 13.47 -1.88 -6.19
C ASN A 161 13.25 -3.33 -5.71
N GLY A 162 12.01 -3.80 -5.79
CA GLY A 162 11.57 -5.12 -5.33
C GLY A 162 11.45 -5.28 -3.81
N GLN A 163 11.66 -4.20 -3.03
CA GLN A 163 11.63 -4.25 -1.56
C GLN A 163 10.23 -3.94 -0.99
N ILE A 164 9.99 -4.49 0.19
CA ILE A 164 8.83 -4.16 1.04
C ILE A 164 9.39 -3.39 2.24
N ILE A 165 9.00 -2.12 2.37
CA ILE A 165 9.44 -1.24 3.44
C ILE A 165 8.28 -1.03 4.40
N SER A 166 8.50 -1.23 5.70
CA SER A 166 7.51 -0.87 6.72
C SER A 166 7.83 0.51 7.27
N LEU A 167 6.85 1.41 7.20
CA LEU A 167 6.92 2.75 7.82
C LEU A 167 6.46 2.73 9.29
N GLY A 168 6.13 1.56 9.84
CA GLY A 168 5.80 1.40 11.25
C GLY A 168 6.46 0.17 11.84
N THR A 169 6.27 -0.03 13.15
CA THR A 169 6.59 -1.33 13.76
C THR A 169 5.69 -2.40 13.15
N ASP A 170 6.29 -3.35 12.44
CA ASP A 170 5.70 -4.67 12.26
C ASP A 170 5.58 -5.27 13.67
N LEU A 171 4.40 -5.17 14.27
CA LEU A 171 4.09 -5.81 15.55
C LEU A 171 3.98 -7.32 15.31
N ASP A 172 5.11 -7.97 15.04
CA ASP A 172 5.22 -9.42 15.09
C ASP A 172 5.06 -9.83 16.57
N LEU A 173 3.81 -10.04 17.00
CA LEU A 173 3.45 -10.62 18.29
C LEU A 173 3.41 -12.15 18.16
#